data_AF-A0A5D2PEZ7-F1
#
_entry.id   AF-A0A5D2PEZ7-F1
#
_cell.length_a   1.000
_cell.length_b   1.000
_cell.length_c   1.000
_cell.angle_alpha   90.00
_cell.angle_beta   90.00
_cell.angle_gamma   90.00
#
_symmetry.space_group_name_H-M   'P 1'
#
loop_
_entity.id
_entity.type
_entity.pdbx_description
1 polymer ?
#
loop_
_entity_poly.entity_id
_entity_poly.type
_entity_poly.pdbx_seq_one_letter_code
_entity_poly.pdbx_strand_id
1 'polypeptide(L)' 'MTKEFFAEYFKKENSKKKQALYVMNLNKFRACEFLIRFHE' A
#
# COMPACT_ATOMS: atom_id res chain seq x y z
N MET A 1 0.68 -4.58 2.71
CA MET A 1 -0.73 -4.17 2.70
C MET A 1 -1.31 -4.59 4.02
N THR A 2 -2.00 -3.66 4.69
CA THR A 2 -2.87 -4.02 5.82
C THR A 2 -3.98 -4.96 5.34
N LYS A 3 -4.49 -5.82 6.21
CA LYS A 3 -5.44 -6.89 5.82
C LYS A 3 -6.70 -6.33 5.17
N GLU A 4 -7.13 -5.17 5.63
CA GLU A 4 -8.31 -4.43 5.19
C GLU A 4 -8.13 -3.93 3.75
N PHE A 5 -6.96 -3.34 3.43
CA PHE A 5 -6.64 -2.89 2.08
C PHE A 5 -6.39 -4.04 1.11
N PHE A 6 -5.87 -5.16 1.62
CA PHE A 6 -5.67 -6.36 0.81
C PHE A 6 -7.00 -7.01 0.42
N ALA A 7 -7.97 -7.08 1.34
CA ALA A 7 -9.32 -7.56 1.04
C ALA A 7 -9.99 -6.70 -0.05
N GLU A 8 -9.87 -5.37 0.03
CA GLU A 8 -10.44 -4.48 -0.98
C GLU A 8 -9.75 -4.57 -2.34
N TYR A 9 -8.47 -4.89 -2.37
CA TYR A 9 -7.70 -5.09 -3.59
C TYR A 9 -8.18 -6.29 -4.41
N PHE A 10 -8.72 -7.33 -3.77
CA PHE A 10 -9.25 -8.52 -4.48
C PHE A 10 -10.66 -8.34 -5.03
N LYS A 11 -11.42 -7.35 -4.56
CA LYS A 11 -12.77 -7.11 -5.08
C LYS A 11 -12.70 -6.73 -6.56
N LYS A 12 -13.47 -7.44 -7.39
CA LYS A 12 -13.50 -7.27 -8.86
C LYS A 12 -13.97 -5.87 -9.26
N GLU A 13 -14.85 -5.29 -8.44
CA GLU A 13 -15.38 -3.93 -8.50
C GLU A 13 -14.27 -2.86 -8.44
N ASN A 14 -13.19 -3.15 -7.71
CA ASN A 14 -12.09 -2.23 -7.48
C ASN A 14 -10.94 -2.36 -8.50
N SER A 15 -11.15 -3.06 -9.62
CA SER A 15 -10.12 -3.29 -10.66
C SER A 15 -9.38 -2.00 -11.08
N LYS A 16 -10.10 -0.89 -11.29
CA LYS A 16 -9.53 0.43 -11.63
C LYS A 16 -8.85 1.13 -10.45
N LYS A 17 -9.17 0.77 -9.21
CA LYS A 17 -8.64 1.34 -7.96
C LYS A 17 -7.49 0.52 -7.36
N LYS A 18 -7.17 -0.64 -7.92
CA LYS A 18 -6.10 -1.54 -7.44
C LYS A 18 -4.74 -0.84 -7.32
N GLN A 19 -4.40 0.02 -8.29
CA GLN A 19 -3.16 0.77 -8.26
C GLN A 19 -3.10 1.73 -7.07
N ALA A 20 -4.18 2.47 -6.81
CA ALA A 20 -4.25 3.38 -5.68
C ALA A 20 -4.20 2.63 -4.34
N LEU A 21 -4.92 1.51 -4.21
CA LEU A 21 -4.88 0.66 -3.02
C LEU A 21 -3.47 0.13 -2.74
N TYR A 22 -2.73 -0.27 -3.79
CA TYR A 22 -1.36 -0.73 -3.68
C TYR A 22 -0.37 0.38 -3.28
N VAL A 23 -0.49 1.57 -3.88
CA VAL A 23 0.39 2.71 -3.60
C VAL A 23 0.17 3.24 -2.18
N MET A 24 -1.09 3.36 -1.75
CA MET A 24 -1.47 3.89 -0.43
C MET A 24 -1.30 2.89 0.72
N ASN A 25 -0.65 1.76 0.47
CA ASN A 25 -0.37 0.76 1.49
C ASN A 25 0.57 1.33 2.58
N LEU A 26 0.08 1.38 3.82
CA LEU A 26 0.80 1.88 4.98
C LEU A 26 2.17 1.21 5.20
N ASN A 27 2.30 -0.08 4.88
CA ASN A 27 3.59 -0.79 5.02
C ASN A 27 4.64 -0.26 4.02
N LYS A 28 4.20 0.18 2.83
CA LYS A 28 5.09 0.75 1.82
C LYS A 28 5.57 2.14 2.24
N PHE A 29 4.67 2.93 2.85
CA PHE A 29 5.02 4.23 3.42
C PHE A 29 6.06 4.11 4.55
N ARG A 30 5.85 3.19 5.49
CA ARG A 30 6.80 2.92 6.59
C ARG A 30 8.17 2.45 6.10
N ALA A 31 8.21 1.61 5.07
CA ALA A 31 9.47 1.18 4.47
C ALA A 31 10.21 2.36 3.81
N CYS A 32 9.48 3.25 3.14
CA CYS A 32 10.05 4.46 2.55
C CYS A 32 10.63 5.38 3.64
N GLU A 33 9.88 5.62 4.72
CA GLU A 33 10.36 6.40 5.87
C GLU A 33 11.60 5.78 6.51
N PHE A 34 11.63 4.46 6.67
CA PHE A 34 12.79 3.74 7.19
C PHE A 34 14.03 3.94 6.31
N LEU A 35 13.90 3.79 4.99
CA LEU A 35 15.02 3.96 4.06
C LEU A 35 15.55 5.40 4.07
N ILE A 36 14.67 6.40 4.16
CA ILE A 36 15.08 7.81 4.29
C ILE A 36 15.91 7.99 5.57
N ARG A 37 15.39 7.57 6.72
CA ARG A 37 16.10 7.71 8.01
C ARG A 37 17.37 6.87 8.13
N PHE A 38 17.49 5.80 7.35
CA PHE A 38 18.67 4.93 7.37
C PHE A 38 19.81 5.51 6.53
N HIS A 39 19.50 6.34 5.53
CA HIS A 39 20.46 6.90 4.58
C HIS A 39 20.75 8.40 4.78
N GLU A 40 19.97 9.11 5.61
CA GLU A 40 20.26 10.45 6.15
C GLU A 40 21.08 10.39 7.44
#